data_AF-A0A259ZWT0-F1
#
_entry.id   AF-A0A259ZWT0-F1
#
_cell.length_a   1.000
_cell.length_b   1.000
_cell.length_c   1.000
_cell.angle_alpha   90.00
_cell.angle_beta   90.00
_cell.angle_gamma   90.00
#
_symmetry.space_group_name_H-M   'P 1'
#
loop_
_entity.id
_entity.type
_entity.pdbx_description
1 polymer ?
#
loop_
_entity_poly.entity_id
_entity_poly.type
_entity_poly.pdbx_seq_one_letter_code
_entity_poly.pdbx_strand_id
1 'polypeptide(L)'
;MPRPRPTEAELDELYSKYLIAFVLRARRVKAHSMYLDPEMVRRVGEVEFRLERDSECVWLLQELPPEEVVESAAARLRPLILQDEDAHHGKMISALKRFLRGVTLPDVPGGPPTDSSVFLSKLKGEWAEFDSNGRIAQAYSVQSSRASDGQTSEVLADNVLAFAWIYGDVVHGDSERLRETEQHGVKERFRAAAPLVCRLMEMAVATLHAIEWLRFHGLLPLLPDAAFEQEVVVTDSTFRQKADVYMAPVGTEMPNELTSSGGLPKLGPDWQQLS
;
A
#
# COMPACT_ATOMS: atom_id res chain seq x y z
N MET A 1 27.12 6.04 26.84
CA MET A 1 26.02 5.94 27.83
C MET A 1 24.81 5.32 27.14
N PRO A 2 24.11 4.34 27.73
CA PRO A 2 22.86 3.82 27.17
C PRO A 2 21.78 4.91 27.19
N ARG A 3 20.95 5.01 26.15
CA ARG A 3 19.81 5.93 26.14
C ARG A 3 18.85 5.60 27.29
N PRO A 4 18.29 6.60 27.97
CA PRO A 4 17.26 6.37 28.99
C PRO A 4 16.06 5.63 28.37
N ARG A 5 15.35 4.82 29.19
CA ARG A 5 14.13 4.15 28.74
C ARG A 5 13.06 5.20 28.40
N PRO A 6 12.28 5.01 27.32
CA PRO A 6 11.17 5.90 27.01
C PRO A 6 10.15 5.93 28.14
N THR A 7 9.57 7.09 28.38
CA THR A 7 8.40 7.31 29.24
C THR A 7 7.14 6.76 28.59
N GLU A 8 6.06 6.58 29.37
CA GLU A 8 4.76 6.15 28.81
C GLU A 8 4.21 7.14 27.80
N ALA A 9 4.40 8.45 28.00
CA ALA A 9 3.97 9.49 27.07
C ALA A 9 4.73 9.41 25.73
N GLU A 10 6.06 9.21 25.76
CA GLU A 10 6.86 9.02 24.55
C GLU A 10 6.46 7.75 23.80
N LEU A 11 6.09 6.68 24.51
CA LEU A 11 5.55 5.47 23.87
C LEU A 11 4.18 5.73 23.25
N ASP A 12 3.27 6.38 23.96
CA ASP A 12 1.94 6.74 23.44
C ASP A 12 2.02 7.58 22.16
N GLU A 13 2.91 8.57 22.14
CA GLU A 13 3.17 9.38 20.94
C GLU A 13 3.70 8.52 19.78
N LEU A 14 4.68 7.65 20.05
CA LEU A 14 5.24 6.74 19.05
C LEU A 14 4.18 5.80 18.46
N TYR A 15 3.35 5.17 19.30
CA TYR A 15 2.32 4.24 18.84
C TYR A 15 1.17 4.96 18.14
N SER A 16 0.81 6.18 18.56
CA SER A 16 -0.14 7.03 17.83
C SER A 16 0.40 7.35 16.43
N LYS A 17 1.68 7.71 16.31
CA LYS A 17 2.34 7.95 15.02
C LYS A 17 2.20 6.75 14.07
N TYR A 18 2.36 5.52 14.55
CA TYR A 18 2.18 4.32 13.73
C TYR A 18 0.73 4.12 13.26
N LEU A 19 -0.26 4.37 14.11
CA LEU A 19 -1.67 4.33 13.69
C LEU A 19 -1.98 5.40 12.65
N ILE A 20 -1.50 6.62 12.85
CA ILE A 20 -1.68 7.73 11.91
C ILE A 20 -1.06 7.35 10.55
N ALA A 21 0.18 6.88 10.54
CA ALA A 21 0.88 6.48 9.32
C ALA A 21 0.12 5.37 8.57
N PHE A 22 -0.37 4.35 9.29
CA PHE A 22 -1.19 3.29 8.70
C PHE A 22 -2.50 3.82 8.13
N VAL A 23 -3.26 4.62 8.89
CA VAL A 23 -4.55 5.18 8.46
C VAL A 23 -4.40 6.00 7.18
N LEU A 24 -3.41 6.90 7.14
CA LEU A 24 -3.17 7.71 5.94
C LEU A 24 -2.83 6.86 4.73
N ARG A 25 -2.02 5.81 4.93
CA ARG A 25 -1.66 4.93 3.83
C ARG A 25 -2.83 4.08 3.36
N ALA A 26 -3.60 3.51 4.27
CA ALA A 26 -4.79 2.72 3.95
C ALA A 26 -5.86 3.56 3.25
N ARG A 27 -6.03 4.84 3.62
CA ARG A 27 -6.92 5.78 2.90
C ARG A 27 -6.47 6.01 1.45
N ARG A 28 -5.15 6.06 1.18
CA ARG A 28 -4.62 6.12 -0.21
C ARG A 28 -4.91 4.84 -0.99
N VAL A 29 -4.91 3.69 -0.33
CA VAL A 29 -5.27 2.39 -0.93
C VAL A 29 -6.76 2.37 -1.25
N LYS A 30 -7.62 2.76 -0.30
CA LYS A 30 -9.08 2.87 -0.47
C LYS A 30 -9.49 3.79 -1.63
N ALA A 31 -8.72 4.85 -1.87
CA ALA A 31 -8.96 5.81 -2.95
C ALA A 31 -8.37 5.38 -4.32
N HIS A 32 -7.71 4.23 -4.40
CA HIS A 32 -7.09 3.76 -5.65
C HIS A 32 -8.16 3.27 -6.64
N SER A 33 -8.00 3.58 -7.93
CA SER A 33 -8.96 3.20 -8.99
C SER A 33 -9.27 1.70 -9.01
N MET A 34 -8.26 0.87 -8.76
CA MET A 34 -8.43 -0.59 -8.67
C MET A 34 -9.38 -0.99 -7.54
N TYR A 35 -9.32 -0.33 -6.37
CA TYR A 35 -10.22 -0.64 -5.24
C TYR A 35 -11.65 -0.16 -5.47
N LEU A 36 -11.83 0.85 -6.32
CA LEU A 36 -13.14 1.39 -6.67
C LEU A 36 -13.94 0.44 -7.58
N ASP A 37 -13.32 -0.63 -8.09
CA ASP A 37 -13.98 -1.73 -8.80
C ASP A 37 -13.95 -3.01 -7.93
N PRO A 38 -14.91 -3.16 -6.99
CA PRO A 38 -14.92 -4.27 -6.04
C PRO A 38 -15.14 -5.64 -6.70
N GLU A 39 -15.83 -5.70 -7.84
CA GLU A 39 -16.02 -6.94 -8.57
C GLU A 39 -14.71 -7.45 -9.16
N MET A 40 -13.90 -6.55 -9.73
CA MET A 40 -12.57 -6.91 -10.22
C MET A 40 -11.61 -7.28 -9.10
N VAL A 41 -11.59 -6.52 -7.99
CA VAL A 41 -10.74 -6.87 -6.83
C VAL A 41 -11.05 -8.27 -6.33
N ARG A 42 -12.33 -8.59 -6.12
CA ARG A 42 -12.78 -9.91 -5.67
C ARG A 42 -12.40 -11.01 -6.67
N ARG A 43 -12.77 -10.84 -7.94
CA ARG A 43 -12.51 -11.83 -9.01
C ARG A 43 -11.01 -12.14 -9.13
N VAL A 44 -10.17 -11.11 -9.15
CA VAL A 44 -8.72 -11.28 -9.29
C VAL A 44 -8.12 -11.85 -8.01
N GLY A 45 -8.59 -11.43 -6.83
CA GLY A 45 -8.14 -11.93 -5.53
C GLY A 45 -8.47 -13.41 -5.27
N GLU A 46 -9.58 -13.91 -5.81
CA GLU A 46 -9.99 -15.33 -5.74
C GLU A 46 -9.19 -16.25 -6.68
N VAL A 47 -8.32 -15.69 -7.53
CA VAL A 47 -7.46 -16.43 -8.47
C VAL A 47 -8.29 -17.33 -9.42
N GLU A 48 -9.35 -16.76 -10.00
CA GLU A 48 -10.20 -17.49 -10.93
C GLU A 48 -9.45 -17.85 -12.22
N PHE A 49 -9.43 -19.15 -12.56
CA PHE A 49 -8.94 -19.65 -13.83
C PHE A 49 -10.11 -20.16 -14.68
N ARG A 50 -10.14 -19.80 -15.96
CA ARG A 50 -11.07 -20.38 -16.94
C ARG A 50 -10.33 -21.38 -17.81
N LEU A 51 -10.96 -22.52 -18.07
CA LEU A 51 -10.46 -23.51 -19.01
C LEU A 51 -11.23 -23.36 -20.33
N GLU A 52 -10.52 -23.08 -21.41
CA GLU A 52 -11.08 -23.20 -22.76
C GLU A 52 -10.46 -24.41 -23.45
N ARG A 53 -11.26 -25.13 -24.21
CA ARG A 53 -10.81 -26.33 -24.93
C ARG A 53 -11.18 -26.20 -26.39
N ASP A 54 -10.19 -26.40 -27.24
CA ASP A 54 -10.41 -26.61 -28.67
C ASP A 54 -10.15 -28.08 -29.03
N SER A 55 -10.14 -28.40 -30.33
CA SER A 55 -9.96 -29.79 -30.80
C SER A 55 -8.58 -30.39 -30.49
N GLU A 56 -7.57 -29.58 -30.17
CA GLU A 56 -6.18 -30.00 -30.02
C GLU A 56 -5.58 -29.68 -28.64
N CYS A 57 -6.06 -28.64 -27.97
CA CYS A 57 -5.45 -28.04 -26.79
C CYS A 57 -6.46 -27.68 -25.69
N VAL A 58 -5.94 -27.60 -24.46
CA VAL A 58 -6.62 -26.98 -23.31
C VAL A 58 -5.86 -25.70 -22.95
N TRP A 59 -6.58 -24.58 -22.93
CA TRP A 59 -6.09 -23.26 -22.59
C TRP A 59 -6.48 -22.92 -21.15
N LEU A 60 -5.51 -22.45 -20.37
CA LEU A 60 -5.73 -21.89 -19.05
C LEU A 60 -5.74 -20.36 -19.16
N LEU A 61 -6.91 -19.76 -19.03
CA LEU A 61 -7.11 -18.32 -19.13
C LEU A 61 -7.18 -17.71 -17.73
N GLN A 62 -6.52 -16.57 -17.59
CA GLN A 62 -6.58 -15.72 -16.42
C GLN A 62 -6.64 -14.27 -16.91
N GLU A 63 -7.72 -13.56 -16.58
CA GLU A 63 -7.89 -12.15 -16.93
C GLU A 63 -7.43 -11.29 -15.76
N LEU A 64 -6.37 -10.51 -15.97
CA LEU A 64 -5.77 -9.64 -14.97
C LEU A 64 -5.89 -8.17 -15.40
N PRO A 65 -5.89 -7.22 -14.45
CA PRO A 65 -5.86 -5.80 -14.77
C PRO A 65 -4.57 -5.43 -15.52
N PRO A 66 -4.55 -4.27 -16.18
CA PRO A 66 -3.32 -3.74 -16.77
C PRO A 66 -2.20 -3.63 -15.72
N GLU A 67 -0.96 -3.95 -16.12
CA GLU A 67 0.20 -4.03 -15.23
C GLU A 67 0.43 -2.71 -14.49
N GLU A 68 0.31 -1.57 -15.17
CA GLU A 68 0.50 -0.24 -14.61
C GLU A 68 -0.50 0.09 -13.49
N VAL A 69 -1.72 -0.47 -13.56
CA VAL A 69 -2.73 -0.30 -12.51
C VAL A 69 -2.35 -1.11 -11.28
N VAL A 70 -1.88 -2.34 -11.47
CA VAL A 70 -1.41 -3.21 -10.38
C VAL A 70 -0.13 -2.65 -9.75
N GLU A 71 0.78 -2.10 -10.56
CA GLU A 71 2.02 -1.46 -10.10
C GLU A 71 1.71 -0.25 -9.21
N SER A 72 0.79 0.61 -9.66
CA SER A 72 0.30 1.75 -8.92
C SER A 72 -0.35 1.34 -7.58
N ALA A 73 -1.07 0.21 -7.54
CA ALA A 73 -1.63 -0.36 -6.31
C ALA A 73 -0.53 -0.91 -5.39
N ALA A 74 0.40 -1.71 -5.91
CA ALA A 74 1.51 -2.30 -5.17
C ALA A 74 2.40 -1.22 -4.54
N ALA A 75 2.69 -0.16 -5.27
CA ALA A 75 3.42 1.00 -4.76
C ALA A 75 2.70 1.62 -3.55
N ARG A 76 1.36 1.71 -3.57
CA ARG A 76 0.54 2.20 -2.44
C ARG A 76 0.53 1.23 -1.27
N LEU A 77 0.57 -0.08 -1.50
CA LEU A 77 0.59 -1.07 -0.44
C LEU A 77 1.94 -1.24 0.24
N ARG A 78 3.05 -0.99 -0.47
CA ARG A 78 4.41 -1.27 0.01
C ARG A 78 4.70 -0.80 1.44
N PRO A 79 4.36 0.43 1.87
CA PRO A 79 4.65 0.84 3.24
C PRO A 79 3.91 0.08 4.33
N LEU A 80 2.86 -0.67 3.99
CA LEU A 80 2.12 -1.52 4.92
C LEU A 80 2.84 -2.86 5.15
N ILE A 81 3.70 -3.30 4.22
CA ILE A 81 4.36 -4.62 4.23
C ILE A 81 5.88 -4.55 4.40
N LEU A 82 6.48 -3.36 4.32
CA LEU A 82 7.91 -3.15 4.54
C LEU A 82 8.18 -2.81 6.02
N GLN A 83 8.95 -3.65 6.72
CA GLN A 83 9.11 -3.59 8.19
C GLN A 83 9.64 -2.25 8.73
N ASP A 84 10.52 -1.60 7.98
CA ASP A 84 11.16 -0.35 8.41
C ASP A 84 10.22 0.86 8.33
N GLU A 85 9.13 0.77 7.56
CA GLU A 85 8.18 1.86 7.35
C GLU A 85 7.30 2.07 8.57
N ASP A 86 6.97 3.32 8.90
CA ASP A 86 6.13 3.64 10.06
C ASP A 86 4.70 3.11 9.91
N ALA A 87 4.22 2.98 8.67
CA ALA A 87 2.90 2.45 8.34
C ALA A 87 2.84 0.92 8.33
N HIS A 88 3.94 0.21 8.66
CA HIS A 88 3.98 -1.24 8.62
C HIS A 88 2.89 -1.87 9.51
N HIS A 89 2.19 -2.87 9.00
CA HIS A 89 1.09 -3.55 9.70
C HIS A 89 1.51 -4.07 11.08
N GLY A 90 2.74 -4.58 11.24
CA GLY A 90 3.25 -5.04 12.53
C GLY A 90 3.37 -3.93 13.58
N LYS A 91 3.74 -2.71 13.15
CA LYS A 91 3.80 -1.53 14.03
C LYS A 91 2.40 -1.05 14.38
N MET A 92 1.48 -1.05 13.42
CA MET A 92 0.05 -0.76 13.64
C MET A 92 -0.57 -1.75 14.64
N ILE A 93 -0.38 -3.07 14.48
CA ILE A 93 -0.90 -4.08 15.42
C ILE A 93 -0.32 -3.88 16.82
N SER A 94 0.97 -3.52 16.92
CA SER A 94 1.61 -3.20 18.20
C SER A 94 0.99 -1.98 18.87
N ALA A 95 0.62 -0.95 18.10
CA ALA A 95 -0.09 0.22 18.59
C ALA A 95 -1.51 -0.12 19.06
N LEU A 96 -2.28 -0.87 18.28
CA LEU A 96 -3.61 -1.34 18.69
C LEU A 96 -3.52 -2.17 19.98
N LYS A 97 -2.54 -3.07 20.09
CA LYS A 97 -2.30 -3.86 21.31
C LYS A 97 -2.02 -3.00 22.54
N ARG A 98 -1.36 -1.85 22.37
CA ARG A 98 -1.11 -0.93 23.48
C ARG A 98 -2.40 -0.27 23.94
N PHE A 99 -3.16 0.33 23.02
CA PHE A 99 -4.35 1.11 23.35
C PHE A 99 -5.55 0.25 23.76
N LEU A 100 -5.65 -0.97 23.24
CA LEU A 100 -6.76 -1.88 23.54
C LEU A 100 -6.44 -2.84 24.70
N ARG A 101 -5.31 -2.71 25.39
CA ARG A 101 -4.92 -3.66 26.44
C ARG A 101 -5.99 -3.75 27.54
N GLY A 102 -6.58 -4.93 27.70
CA GLY A 102 -7.61 -5.17 28.73
C GLY A 102 -8.99 -4.57 28.39
N VAL A 103 -9.19 -4.15 27.14
CA VAL A 103 -10.47 -3.62 26.66
C VAL A 103 -11.33 -4.77 26.14
N THR A 104 -12.60 -4.78 26.55
CA THR A 104 -13.66 -5.56 25.91
C THR A 104 -14.24 -4.72 24.79
N LEU A 105 -14.23 -5.25 23.56
CA LEU A 105 -14.75 -4.53 22.41
C LEU A 105 -16.28 -4.51 22.43
N PRO A 106 -16.92 -3.37 22.07
CA PRO A 106 -18.36 -3.28 21.90
C PRO A 106 -18.88 -4.32 20.90
N ASP A 107 -20.17 -4.65 21.00
CA ASP A 107 -20.80 -5.55 20.05
C ASP A 107 -20.72 -4.98 18.63
N VAL A 108 -20.23 -5.79 17.69
CA VAL A 108 -20.58 -5.61 16.29
C VAL A 108 -22.05 -6.04 16.16
N PRO A 109 -22.94 -5.30 15.48
CA PRO A 109 -24.35 -5.69 15.38
C PRO A 109 -24.52 -7.17 15.01
N GLY A 110 -25.02 -7.99 15.96
CA GLY A 110 -25.24 -9.44 15.79
C GLY A 110 -24.11 -10.38 16.25
N GLY A 111 -23.03 -9.88 16.85
CA GLY A 111 -21.93 -10.69 17.42
C GLY A 111 -21.81 -10.59 18.95
N PRO A 112 -21.16 -11.57 19.61
CA PRO A 112 -20.88 -11.50 21.05
C PRO A 112 -19.76 -10.51 21.39
N PRO A 113 -19.70 -10.00 22.64
CA PRO A 113 -18.57 -9.22 23.13
C PRO A 113 -17.26 -9.97 22.90
N THR A 114 -16.28 -9.30 22.30
CA THR A 114 -14.99 -9.91 21.95
C THR A 114 -13.87 -9.26 22.75
N ASP A 115 -13.07 -10.07 23.43
CA ASP A 115 -11.84 -9.61 24.07
C ASP A 115 -10.90 -9.05 23.00
N SER A 116 -10.35 -7.85 23.23
CA SER A 116 -9.40 -7.20 22.32
C SER A 116 -8.23 -8.11 21.93
N SER A 117 -7.78 -9.02 22.80
CA SER A 117 -6.72 -9.98 22.51
C SER A 117 -7.12 -10.99 21.42
N VAL A 118 -8.39 -11.41 21.39
CA VAL A 118 -8.93 -12.31 20.37
C VAL A 118 -9.00 -11.60 19.03
N PHE A 119 -9.52 -10.36 19.02
CA PHE A 119 -9.55 -9.51 17.83
C PHE A 119 -8.13 -9.28 17.25
N LEU A 120 -7.17 -8.89 18.10
CA LEU A 120 -5.78 -8.64 17.69
C LEU A 120 -5.07 -9.91 17.21
N SER A 121 -5.37 -11.05 17.83
CA SER A 121 -4.82 -12.34 17.41
C SER A 121 -5.32 -12.73 16.01
N LYS A 122 -6.61 -12.54 15.75
CA LYS A 122 -7.21 -12.77 14.43
C LYS A 122 -6.62 -11.83 13.38
N LEU A 123 -6.60 -10.53 13.65
CA LEU A 123 -6.02 -9.52 12.76
C LEU A 123 -4.56 -9.83 12.43
N LYS A 124 -3.77 -10.23 13.44
CA LYS A 124 -2.37 -10.64 13.23
C LYS A 124 -2.27 -11.90 12.36
N GLY A 125 -3.17 -12.85 12.54
CA GLY A 125 -3.24 -14.07 11.72
C GLY A 125 -3.52 -13.75 10.25
N GLU A 126 -4.51 -12.90 9.98
CA GLU A 126 -4.86 -12.46 8.62
C GLU A 126 -3.69 -11.71 7.95
N TRP A 127 -3.01 -10.82 8.66
CA TRP A 127 -1.82 -10.14 8.11
C TRP A 127 -0.61 -11.07 7.89
N ALA A 128 -0.51 -12.19 8.62
CA ALA A 128 0.60 -13.13 8.46
C ALA A 128 0.57 -13.89 7.13
N GLU A 129 -0.57 -13.90 6.42
CA GLU A 129 -0.67 -14.46 5.07
C GLU A 129 0.20 -13.70 4.06
N PHE A 130 0.53 -12.44 4.34
CA PHE A 130 1.30 -11.55 3.46
C PHE A 130 2.79 -11.49 3.82
N ASP A 131 3.34 -12.60 4.34
CA ASP A 131 4.77 -12.70 4.62
C ASP A 131 5.58 -12.79 3.32
N SER A 132 6.43 -11.78 3.09
CA SER A 132 7.35 -11.71 1.95
C SER A 132 8.38 -12.84 1.89
N ASN A 133 8.61 -13.53 3.00
CA ASN A 133 9.49 -14.69 3.10
C ASN A 133 8.72 -16.02 3.11
N GLY A 134 7.38 -15.96 3.09
CA GLY A 134 6.51 -17.13 3.06
C GLY A 134 6.79 -17.98 1.81
N ARG A 135 6.99 -19.28 2.02
CA ARG A 135 7.25 -20.26 0.96
C ARG A 135 6.06 -21.18 0.68
N ILE A 136 4.96 -20.98 1.39
CA ILE A 136 3.72 -21.77 1.23
C ILE A 136 2.88 -21.12 0.13
N ALA A 137 2.31 -21.97 -0.72
CA ALA A 137 1.37 -21.54 -1.74
C ALA A 137 0.09 -21.00 -1.10
N GLN A 138 -0.33 -19.82 -1.57
CA GLN A 138 -1.55 -19.16 -1.14
C GLN A 138 -2.73 -19.60 -2.02
N ALA A 139 -2.52 -19.70 -3.32
CA ALA A 139 -3.51 -20.20 -4.28
C ALA A 139 -2.98 -21.36 -5.13
N TYR A 140 -1.74 -21.28 -5.61
CA TYR A 140 -1.18 -22.32 -6.48
C TYR A 140 0.35 -22.45 -6.36
N SER A 141 0.86 -23.56 -6.88
CA SER A 141 2.28 -23.74 -7.15
C SER A 141 2.47 -24.02 -8.63
N VAL A 142 3.60 -23.58 -9.19
CA VAL A 142 3.92 -23.76 -10.60
C VAL A 142 5.27 -24.46 -10.76
N GLN A 143 5.32 -25.31 -11.76
CA GLN A 143 6.53 -25.95 -12.26
C GLN A 143 6.51 -25.87 -13.78
N SER A 144 7.65 -25.58 -14.38
CA SER A 144 7.79 -25.52 -15.83
C SER A 144 8.87 -26.50 -16.28
N SER A 145 8.74 -27.03 -17.51
CA SER A 145 9.79 -27.82 -18.14
C SER A 145 10.07 -27.24 -19.51
N ARG A 146 11.35 -27.05 -19.84
CA ARG A 146 11.74 -26.53 -21.14
C ARG A 146 11.78 -27.67 -22.15
N ALA A 147 10.95 -27.57 -23.19
CA ALA A 147 10.84 -28.61 -24.21
C ALA A 147 12.14 -28.90 -24.99
N SER A 148 13.09 -27.96 -25.03
CA SER A 148 14.33 -28.09 -25.79
C SER A 148 15.39 -28.99 -25.13
N ASP A 149 15.48 -28.97 -23.80
CA ASP A 149 16.52 -29.69 -23.04
C ASP A 149 15.93 -30.57 -21.92
N GLY A 150 14.61 -30.55 -21.73
CA GLY A 150 13.91 -31.31 -20.69
C GLY A 150 14.20 -30.83 -19.27
N GLN A 151 14.86 -29.67 -19.11
CA GLN A 151 15.16 -29.14 -17.79
C GLN A 151 13.86 -28.67 -17.12
N THR A 152 13.57 -29.24 -15.95
CA THR A 152 12.40 -28.91 -15.14
C THR A 152 12.79 -27.94 -14.02
N SER A 153 12.00 -26.89 -13.83
CA SER A 153 12.17 -25.93 -12.75
C SER A 153 11.87 -26.56 -11.39
N GLU A 154 12.35 -25.89 -10.34
CA GLU A 154 11.81 -26.14 -9.01
C GLU A 154 10.32 -25.78 -8.96
N VAL A 155 9.59 -26.41 -8.03
CA VAL A 155 8.20 -26.05 -7.76
C VAL A 155 8.21 -24.78 -6.92
N LEU A 156 7.63 -23.70 -7.44
CA LEU A 156 7.53 -22.45 -6.73
C LEU A 156 6.09 -22.15 -6.33
N ALA A 157 5.91 -21.71 -5.09
CA ALA A 157 4.66 -21.13 -4.61
C ALA A 157 4.42 -19.77 -5.28
N ASP A 158 3.16 -19.47 -5.58
CA ASP A 158 2.70 -18.15 -6.04
C ASP A 158 3.21 -17.00 -5.14
N ASN A 159 3.27 -17.17 -3.83
CA ASN A 159 3.79 -16.15 -2.92
C ASN A 159 5.24 -15.73 -3.25
N VAL A 160 6.10 -16.69 -3.61
CA VAL A 160 7.50 -16.42 -3.96
C VAL A 160 7.56 -15.58 -5.24
N LEU A 161 6.77 -15.97 -6.25
CA LEU A 161 6.67 -15.28 -7.53
C LEU A 161 6.10 -13.86 -7.39
N ALA A 162 5.06 -13.72 -6.58
CA ALA A 162 4.39 -12.44 -6.32
C ALA A 162 5.35 -11.43 -5.67
N PHE A 163 6.07 -11.84 -4.62
CA PHE A 163 7.04 -10.95 -3.97
C PHE A 163 8.30 -10.71 -4.80
N ALA A 164 8.66 -11.62 -5.72
CA ALA A 164 9.69 -11.35 -6.72
C ALA A 164 9.24 -10.27 -7.72
N TRP A 165 7.96 -10.22 -8.10
CA TRP A 165 7.44 -9.10 -8.89
C TRP A 165 7.45 -7.79 -8.10
N ILE A 166 6.86 -7.80 -6.89
CA ILE A 166 6.69 -6.59 -6.07
C ILE A 166 8.05 -5.97 -5.73
N TYR A 167 9.03 -6.76 -5.27
CA TYR A 167 10.34 -6.24 -4.85
C TYR A 167 11.41 -6.30 -5.93
N GLY A 168 11.34 -7.29 -6.83
CA GLY A 168 12.30 -7.44 -7.92
C GLY A 168 11.98 -6.53 -9.09
N ASP A 169 10.85 -6.74 -9.77
CA ASP A 169 10.53 -6.05 -11.03
C ASP A 169 10.12 -4.58 -10.82
N VAL A 170 9.34 -4.28 -9.76
CA VAL A 170 8.72 -2.95 -9.60
C VAL A 170 9.52 -2.02 -8.68
N VAL A 171 9.82 -2.45 -7.46
CA VAL A 171 10.18 -1.51 -6.39
C VAL A 171 11.69 -1.37 -6.18
N HIS A 172 12.38 -2.49 -5.94
CA HIS A 172 13.74 -2.47 -5.38
C HIS A 172 14.82 -2.99 -6.33
N GLY A 173 14.45 -3.62 -7.46
CA GLY A 173 15.44 -4.30 -8.28
C GLY A 173 16.12 -5.44 -7.53
N ASP A 174 15.39 -6.12 -6.63
CA ASP A 174 15.92 -7.22 -5.81
C ASP A 174 16.40 -8.39 -6.69
N SER A 175 17.70 -8.34 -7.03
CA SER A 175 18.35 -9.30 -7.92
C SER A 175 18.36 -10.74 -7.37
N GLU A 176 18.22 -10.93 -6.06
CA GLU A 176 18.19 -12.27 -5.47
C GLU A 176 16.85 -12.93 -5.76
N ARG A 177 15.74 -12.24 -5.50
CA ARG A 177 14.39 -12.73 -5.82
C ARG A 177 14.17 -12.94 -7.32
N LEU A 178 14.74 -12.07 -8.16
CA LEU A 178 14.65 -12.22 -9.61
C LEU A 178 15.40 -13.45 -10.11
N ARG A 179 16.57 -13.74 -9.54
CA ARG A 179 17.36 -14.93 -9.89
C ARG A 179 16.65 -16.22 -9.45
N GLU A 180 16.02 -16.24 -8.28
CA GLU A 180 15.24 -17.40 -7.80
C GLU A 180 14.08 -17.76 -8.74
N THR A 181 13.52 -16.77 -9.42
CA THR A 181 12.29 -16.90 -10.23
C THR A 181 12.55 -16.74 -11.74
N GLU A 182 13.81 -16.73 -12.16
CA GLU A 182 14.23 -16.40 -13.53
C GLU A 182 13.57 -17.29 -14.58
N GLN A 183 13.47 -18.59 -14.29
CA GLN A 183 12.92 -19.59 -15.21
C GLN A 183 11.43 -19.40 -15.53
N HIS A 184 10.68 -18.71 -14.67
CA HIS A 184 9.25 -18.44 -14.84
C HIS A 184 8.98 -17.11 -15.57
N GLY A 185 9.96 -16.19 -15.55
CA GLY A 185 9.87 -14.89 -16.22
C GLY A 185 8.85 -13.92 -15.60
N VAL A 186 8.84 -12.69 -16.12
CA VAL A 186 8.02 -11.57 -15.58
C VAL A 186 6.52 -11.84 -15.65
N LYS A 187 6.04 -12.54 -16.70
CA LYS A 187 4.61 -12.82 -16.87
C LYS A 187 4.04 -13.66 -15.73
N GLU A 188 4.74 -14.72 -15.34
CA GLU A 188 4.27 -15.60 -14.27
C GLU A 188 4.39 -14.93 -12.90
N ARG A 189 5.44 -14.13 -12.69
CA ARG A 189 5.57 -13.27 -11.51
C ARG A 189 4.41 -12.29 -11.37
N PHE A 190 4.04 -11.61 -12.46
CA PHE A 190 2.87 -10.72 -12.49
C PHE A 190 1.56 -11.47 -12.21
N ARG A 191 1.37 -12.66 -12.80
CA ARG A 191 0.18 -13.50 -12.58
C ARG A 191 0.00 -13.93 -11.12
N ALA A 192 1.09 -14.13 -10.40
CA ALA A 192 1.06 -14.37 -8.96
C ALA A 192 0.86 -13.09 -8.14
N ALA A 193 1.42 -11.96 -8.59
CA ALA A 193 1.37 -10.68 -7.87
C ALA A 193 -0.01 -10.02 -7.88
N ALA A 194 -0.71 -10.02 -9.03
CA ALA A 194 -1.98 -9.29 -9.16
C ALA A 194 -3.05 -9.74 -8.15
N PRO A 195 -3.30 -11.04 -7.92
CA PRO A 195 -4.19 -11.50 -6.86
C PRO A 195 -3.73 -11.12 -5.44
N LEU A 196 -2.42 -11.25 -5.17
CA LEU A 196 -1.86 -10.88 -3.86
C LEU A 196 -2.09 -9.39 -3.57
N VAL A 197 -1.90 -8.53 -4.58
CA VAL A 197 -2.17 -7.10 -4.51
C VAL A 197 -3.65 -6.85 -4.20
N CYS A 198 -4.59 -7.49 -4.90
CA CYS A 198 -6.03 -7.39 -4.60
C CYS A 198 -6.34 -7.72 -3.14
N ARG A 199 -5.89 -8.89 -2.66
CA ARG A 199 -6.14 -9.33 -1.27
C ARG A 199 -5.49 -8.39 -0.25
N LEU A 200 -4.31 -7.86 -0.54
CA LEU A 200 -3.65 -6.84 0.29
C LEU A 200 -4.45 -5.54 0.35
N MET A 201 -5.06 -5.11 -0.76
CA MET A 201 -5.93 -3.92 -0.78
C MET A 201 -7.16 -4.14 0.12
N GLU A 202 -7.82 -5.28 -0.02
CA GLU A 202 -8.96 -5.65 0.84
C GLU A 202 -8.55 -5.69 2.30
N MET A 203 -7.42 -6.32 2.63
CA MET A 203 -6.91 -6.40 3.99
C MET A 203 -6.61 -5.01 4.58
N ALA A 204 -5.96 -4.14 3.81
CA ALA A 204 -5.65 -2.78 4.22
C ALA A 204 -6.92 -1.95 4.50
N VAL A 205 -7.92 -2.05 3.62
CA VAL A 205 -9.17 -1.29 3.77
C VAL A 205 -10.09 -1.87 4.85
N ALA A 206 -10.17 -3.19 4.97
CA ALA A 206 -10.89 -3.84 6.08
C ALA A 206 -10.29 -3.45 7.43
N THR A 207 -8.94 -3.42 7.53
CA THR A 207 -8.25 -2.94 8.73
C THR A 207 -8.54 -1.46 9.00
N LEU A 208 -8.59 -0.61 7.97
CA LEU A 208 -8.97 0.80 8.12
C LEU A 208 -10.39 0.93 8.68
N HIS A 209 -11.37 0.19 8.17
CA HIS A 209 -12.73 0.20 8.69
C HIS A 209 -12.79 -0.27 10.15
N ALA A 210 -11.99 -1.27 10.53
CA ALA A 210 -11.89 -1.69 11.92
C ALA A 210 -11.33 -0.57 12.82
N ILE A 211 -10.31 0.17 12.36
CA ILE A 211 -9.75 1.33 13.08
C ILE A 211 -10.77 2.46 13.20
N GLU A 212 -11.52 2.76 12.12
CA GLU A 212 -12.61 3.75 12.13
C GLU A 212 -13.67 3.39 13.16
N TRP A 213 -14.06 2.11 13.22
CA TRP A 213 -15.02 1.60 14.20
C TRP A 213 -14.49 1.70 15.64
N LEU A 214 -13.24 1.30 15.90
CA LEU A 214 -12.61 1.44 17.21
C LEU A 214 -12.55 2.90 17.67
N ARG A 215 -12.21 3.81 16.74
CA ARG A 215 -12.20 5.26 17.01
C ARG A 215 -13.60 5.78 17.31
N PHE A 216 -14.61 5.40 16.53
CA PHE A 216 -16.01 5.81 16.75
C PHE A 216 -16.50 5.46 18.15
N HIS A 217 -16.04 4.34 18.70
CA HIS A 217 -16.34 3.90 20.07
C HIS A 217 -15.40 4.50 21.15
N GLY A 218 -14.54 5.45 20.80
CA GLY A 218 -13.64 6.12 21.74
C GLY A 218 -12.48 5.25 22.24
N LEU A 219 -12.22 4.12 21.60
CA LEU A 219 -11.19 3.16 22.03
C LEU A 219 -9.77 3.53 21.56
N LEU A 220 -9.66 4.56 20.72
CA LEU A 220 -8.40 5.09 20.19
C LEU A 220 -8.31 6.61 20.46
N PRO A 221 -8.28 7.06 21.73
CA PRO A 221 -8.41 8.48 22.09
C PRO A 221 -7.24 9.35 21.61
N LEU A 222 -6.08 8.75 21.31
CA LEU A 222 -4.90 9.46 20.82
C LEU A 222 -4.80 9.52 19.30
N LEU A 223 -5.79 8.98 18.58
CA LEU A 223 -5.83 9.02 17.12
C LEU A 223 -6.66 10.23 16.66
N PRO A 224 -6.04 11.29 16.12
CA PRO A 224 -6.73 12.55 15.83
C PRO A 224 -7.61 12.46 14.57
N ASP A 225 -8.66 13.28 14.55
CA ASP A 225 -9.61 13.44 13.43
C ASP A 225 -8.89 13.82 12.13
N ALA A 226 -7.83 14.64 12.25
CA ALA A 226 -6.97 15.03 11.14
C ALA A 226 -6.37 13.85 10.36
N ALA A 227 -6.23 12.65 10.97
CA ALA A 227 -5.80 11.44 10.25
C ALA A 227 -6.85 10.96 9.23
N PHE A 228 -8.13 11.26 9.45
CA PHE A 228 -9.27 10.89 8.60
C PHE A 228 -9.77 12.03 7.71
N GLU A 229 -9.47 13.28 8.07
CA GLU A 229 -9.92 14.46 7.34
C GLU A 229 -8.92 14.92 6.29
N GLN A 230 -7.61 14.79 6.54
CA GLN A 230 -6.60 15.30 5.59
C GLN A 230 -6.75 14.64 4.22
N GLU A 231 -6.53 15.41 3.15
CA GLU A 231 -6.52 14.89 1.80
C GLU A 231 -5.32 13.96 1.60
N VAL A 232 -5.58 12.76 1.06
CA VAL A 232 -4.54 11.75 0.84
C VAL A 232 -4.31 11.46 -0.64
N VAL A 233 -5.16 11.96 -1.52
CA VAL A 233 -5.06 11.82 -2.97
C VAL A 233 -5.37 13.14 -3.64
N VAL A 234 -4.78 13.36 -4.80
CA VAL A 234 -5.13 14.48 -5.67
C VAL A 234 -6.34 14.07 -6.51
N THR A 235 -7.42 14.84 -6.45
CA THR A 235 -8.64 14.61 -7.23
C THR A 235 -8.69 15.43 -8.51
N ASP A 236 -8.04 16.60 -8.50
CA ASP A 236 -8.02 17.52 -9.63
C ASP A 236 -6.73 17.40 -10.42
N SER A 237 -6.85 17.27 -11.74
CA SER A 237 -5.71 17.34 -12.67
C SER A 237 -5.43 18.76 -13.15
N THR A 238 -6.29 19.71 -12.80
CA THR A 238 -6.18 21.12 -13.19
C THR A 238 -6.10 21.99 -11.95
N PHE A 239 -4.94 22.63 -11.75
CA PHE A 239 -4.71 23.52 -10.62
C PHE A 239 -4.87 24.97 -11.06
N ARG A 240 -5.88 25.66 -10.53
CA ARG A 240 -6.06 27.09 -10.76
C ARG A 240 -5.41 27.86 -9.61
N GLN A 241 -4.34 28.58 -9.93
CA GLN A 241 -3.65 29.45 -8.97
C GLN A 241 -3.73 30.88 -9.48
N LYS A 242 -4.12 31.81 -8.60
CA LYS A 242 -3.99 33.24 -8.87
C LYS A 242 -2.52 33.61 -8.67
N ALA A 243 -1.87 34.09 -9.71
CA ALA A 243 -0.46 34.47 -9.67
C ALA A 243 -0.27 35.80 -10.40
N ASP A 244 0.64 36.62 -9.88
CA ASP A 244 1.22 37.74 -10.62
C ASP A 244 2.42 37.20 -11.40
N VAL A 245 2.35 37.21 -12.72
CA VAL A 245 3.42 36.71 -13.59
C VAL A 245 4.28 37.89 -14.02
N TYR A 246 5.60 37.73 -14.00
CA TYR A 246 6.54 38.74 -14.50
C TYR A 246 7.52 38.09 -15.47
N MET A 247 7.86 38.78 -16.55
CA MET A 247 8.76 38.31 -17.59
C MET A 247 9.85 39.35 -17.89
N ALA A 248 11.05 38.86 -18.21
CA ALA A 248 12.19 39.66 -18.67
C ALA A 248 12.93 38.91 -19.80
N PRO A 249 13.74 39.59 -20.63
CA PRO A 249 14.55 38.94 -21.64
C PRO A 249 15.48 37.86 -21.04
N VAL A 250 15.76 36.82 -21.83
CA VAL A 250 16.70 35.75 -21.44
C VAL A 250 18.08 36.37 -21.16
N GLY A 251 18.65 36.07 -19.99
CA GLY A 251 19.93 36.63 -19.52
C GLY A 251 19.78 37.78 -18.52
N THR A 252 18.55 38.27 -18.27
CA THR A 252 18.27 39.22 -17.19
C THR A 252 18.48 38.54 -15.82
N GLU A 253 19.15 39.22 -14.89
CA GLU A 253 19.38 38.70 -13.54
C GLU A 253 18.05 38.50 -12.80
N MET A 254 17.91 37.34 -12.15
CA MET A 254 16.74 37.04 -11.33
C MET A 254 16.71 37.97 -10.11
N PRO A 255 15.56 38.59 -9.80
CA PRO A 255 15.40 39.41 -8.62
C PRO A 255 15.66 38.59 -7.36
N ASN A 256 16.42 39.16 -6.43
CA ASN A 256 16.70 38.53 -5.14
C ASN A 256 15.50 38.56 -4.18
N GLU A 257 14.50 39.42 -4.45
CA GLU A 257 13.29 39.56 -3.65
C GLU A 257 12.05 39.70 -4.54
N LEU A 258 11.03 38.88 -4.26
CA LEU A 258 9.73 38.88 -4.94
C LEU A 258 8.61 39.51 -4.10
N THR A 259 8.95 40.05 -2.92
CA THR A 259 8.01 40.72 -2.03
C THR A 259 8.64 42.03 -1.53
N SER A 260 7.86 43.10 -1.49
CA SER A 260 8.25 44.34 -0.81
C SER A 260 7.26 44.64 0.31
N SER A 261 7.74 45.25 1.40
CA SER A 261 6.97 45.52 2.63
C SER A 261 5.78 46.49 2.46
N GLY A 262 5.40 46.84 1.22
CA GLY A 262 4.33 47.78 0.89
C GLY A 262 3.62 47.53 -0.45
N GLY A 263 3.79 46.36 -1.08
CA GLY A 263 3.11 46.02 -2.34
C GLY A 263 4.06 45.44 -3.41
N LEU A 264 3.82 45.81 -4.68
CA LEU A 264 4.45 45.24 -5.88
C LEU A 264 5.96 45.00 -5.71
N PRO A 265 6.49 43.86 -6.16
CA PRO A 265 7.92 43.58 -6.10
C PRO A 265 8.71 44.63 -6.90
N LYS A 266 9.84 45.08 -6.34
CA LYS A 266 10.78 45.95 -7.05
C LYS A 266 11.66 45.09 -7.97
N LEU A 267 11.04 44.62 -9.03
CA LEU A 267 11.74 43.92 -10.09
C LEU A 267 12.47 44.98 -10.93
N GLY A 268 13.70 44.69 -11.35
CA GLY A 268 14.50 45.63 -12.16
C GLY A 268 13.75 46.10 -13.41
N PRO A 269 14.24 47.15 -14.10
CA PRO A 269 13.53 47.79 -15.22
C PRO A 269 13.21 46.86 -16.39
N ASP A 270 13.93 45.75 -16.51
CA ASP A 270 13.76 44.74 -17.56
C ASP A 270 12.60 43.78 -17.30
N TRP A 271 12.03 43.79 -16.08
CA TRP A 271 10.93 42.93 -15.67
C TRP A 271 9.58 43.61 -15.91
N GLN A 272 8.70 42.91 -16.62
CA GLN A 272 7.36 43.38 -16.94
C GLN A 272 6.32 42.44 -16.35
N GLN A 273 5.30 42.98 -15.70
CA GLN A 273 4.16 42.18 -15.27
C GLN A 273 3.38 41.72 -16.51
N LEU A 274 3.22 40.42 -16.63
CA LEU A 274 2.32 39.79 -17.57
C LEU A 274 0.90 39.87 -16.97
N SER A 275 0.28 41.03 -17.16
CA SER A 275 -1.14 41.27 -16.84
C SER A 275 -2.05 40.55 -17.82
#